data_AF-A0A2H3AGR3-F1
#
_entry.id   AF-A0A2H3AGR3-F1
#
_cell.length_a   1.000
_cell.length_b   1.000
_cell.length_c   1.000
_cell.angle_alpha   90.00
_cell.angle_beta   90.00
_cell.angle_gamma   90.00
#
_symmetry.space_group_name_H-M   'P 1'
#
loop_
_entity.id
_entity.type
_entity.pdbx_description
1 polymer ?
#
loop_
_entity_poly.entity_id
_entity_poly.type
_entity_poly.pdbx_seq_one_letter_code
_entity_poly.pdbx_strand_id
1 'polypeptide(L)'
;MLDVPNIGNAYVLEKVVCYFNGLGRPLERGFDSDSARSWFKRTWTLQETSDIWAIGGDTGDKRLNKEVREIFKAQLVSVGNADYVVDWLSLLQGRTSEKDVDKVAALTYFLAFDGIPAHNETRPTTSTTHDYTKIGPTSNNNSIGTGDPTSTIAPAYSELESAEDAWTALVKVMSWYHRPEMLFLYHEPGPEKNAWRPSWQQAMNWDTRSFSPAFYGFVFDDMKTGTYSYDGWRIESVQVQGLATLVAAPRKGHLIVQTRSWYRGKHRRRYNISACHQYPIPDGEYSLLCAPGGHFTNGTACVVGKMLPDQTFLKTSVFKIIDWRWKLVRPWESMGAKKLRTTLG
;
A
#
# COMPACT_ATOMS: atom_id res chain seq x y z
N MET A 1 5.05 -6.06 26.31
CA MET A 1 6.22 -5.36 25.76
C MET A 1 5.81 -3.90 25.68
N LEU A 2 6.61 -2.92 26.11
CA LEU A 2 6.16 -1.52 26.06
C LEU A 2 6.32 -1.03 24.62
N ASP A 3 5.22 -0.95 23.88
CA ASP A 3 5.19 -0.33 22.56
C ASP A 3 4.98 1.18 22.74
N VAL A 4 5.85 1.95 22.11
CA VAL A 4 5.85 3.42 22.21
C VAL A 4 4.98 3.94 21.06
N PRO A 5 4.00 4.81 21.31
CA PRO A 5 3.19 5.38 20.24
C PRO A 5 4.07 6.12 19.23
N ASN A 6 3.62 6.15 17.97
CA ASN A 6 4.33 6.84 16.89
C ASN A 6 4.47 8.33 17.23
N ILE A 7 5.70 8.82 17.40
CA ILE A 7 6.01 10.19 17.85
C ILE A 7 6.11 11.17 16.65
N GLY A 8 5.83 10.70 15.44
CA GLY A 8 5.87 11.54 14.23
C GLY A 8 7.29 11.98 13.87
N ASN A 9 7.43 13.19 13.31
CA ASN A 9 8.67 13.69 12.70
C ASN A 9 9.84 13.99 13.67
N ALA A 10 9.74 13.59 14.94
CA ALA A 10 10.72 13.91 15.97
C ALA A 10 12.14 13.40 15.68
N TYR A 11 12.31 12.42 14.78
CA TYR A 11 13.59 11.77 14.51
C TYR A 11 14.30 12.22 13.22
N VAL A 12 13.62 12.96 12.32
CA VAL A 12 14.13 13.28 10.97
C VAL A 12 15.36 14.19 10.99
N LEU A 13 15.46 15.09 11.97
CA LEU A 13 16.52 16.11 12.03
C LEU A 13 17.28 16.12 13.36
N GLU A 14 16.90 15.24 14.28
CA GLU A 14 17.48 15.19 15.62
C GLU A 14 18.51 14.09 15.74
N LYS A 15 19.46 14.28 16.65
CA LYS A 15 20.42 13.23 16.98
C LYS A 15 19.71 12.10 17.74
N VAL A 16 19.61 10.94 17.10
CA VAL A 16 18.96 9.76 17.67
C VAL A 16 19.97 8.88 18.39
N VAL A 17 19.69 8.54 19.66
CA VAL A 17 20.54 7.64 20.45
C VAL A 17 19.90 6.25 20.46
N CYS A 18 20.48 5.31 19.71
CA CYS A 18 19.92 3.97 19.54
C CYS A 18 20.55 2.99 20.53
N TYR A 19 19.73 2.39 21.39
CA TYR A 19 20.15 1.29 22.25
C TYR A 19 19.91 -0.04 21.53
N PHE A 20 20.94 -0.56 20.87
CA PHE A 20 20.82 -1.71 19.95
C PHE A 20 20.47 -3.04 20.61
N ASN A 21 20.78 -3.21 21.90
CA ASN A 21 20.31 -4.33 22.73
C ASN A 21 18.86 -4.15 23.23
N GLY A 22 18.22 -3.04 22.87
CA GLY A 22 16.85 -2.67 23.17
C GLY A 22 16.60 -2.17 24.59
N LEU A 23 15.51 -1.41 24.76
CA LEU A 23 14.98 -0.97 26.06
C LEU A 23 16.02 -0.27 26.95
N GLY A 24 16.87 0.58 26.36
CA GLY A 24 17.89 1.35 27.09
C GLY A 24 19.12 0.54 27.53
N ARG A 25 19.27 -0.72 27.08
CA ARG A 25 20.39 -1.57 27.51
C ARG A 25 21.69 -1.22 26.79
N PRO A 26 22.82 -1.11 27.53
CA PRO A 26 24.12 -0.86 26.93
C PRO A 26 24.59 -2.00 26.03
N LEU A 27 25.54 -1.69 25.15
CA LEU A 27 26.23 -2.64 24.31
C LEU A 27 27.33 -3.34 25.15
N GLU A 28 26.92 -4.24 26.06
CA GLU A 28 27.83 -5.03 26.91
C GLU A 28 28.52 -6.17 26.12
N ARG A 29 29.10 -7.17 26.81
CA ARG A 29 29.90 -8.30 26.27
C ARG A 29 29.19 -9.21 25.24
N GLY A 30 28.07 -8.80 24.68
CA GLY A 30 27.36 -9.48 23.61
C GLY A 30 26.36 -8.56 22.91
N PHE A 31 26.28 -8.73 21.60
CA PHE A 31 25.25 -8.18 20.73
C PHE A 31 24.71 -9.32 19.88
N ASP A 32 23.39 -9.43 19.81
CA ASP A 32 22.68 -10.40 18.98
C ASP A 32 21.59 -9.65 18.22
N SER A 33 21.81 -9.45 16.92
CA SER A 33 20.87 -8.77 16.04
C SER A 33 19.56 -9.52 15.89
N ASP A 34 19.55 -10.84 16.10
CA ASP A 34 18.39 -11.70 15.94
C ASP A 34 17.58 -11.90 17.22
N SER A 35 18.12 -11.46 18.36
CA SER A 35 17.38 -11.44 19.62
C SER A 35 16.05 -10.72 19.48
N ALA A 36 14.98 -11.26 20.06
CA ALA A 36 13.69 -10.57 20.16
C ALA A 36 13.77 -9.21 20.88
N ARG A 37 14.88 -8.96 21.60
CA ARG A 37 15.15 -7.68 22.25
C ARG A 37 15.98 -6.72 21.40
N SER A 38 16.52 -7.16 20.28
CA SER A 38 17.28 -6.32 19.35
C SER A 38 16.46 -5.13 18.90
N TRP A 39 17.09 -3.96 18.82
CA TRP A 39 16.50 -2.77 18.21
C TRP A 39 16.05 -3.08 16.77
N PHE A 40 16.78 -3.91 16.02
CA PHE A 40 16.45 -4.27 14.64
C PHE A 40 15.21 -5.15 14.50
N LYS A 41 14.77 -5.79 15.59
CA LYS A 41 13.60 -6.68 15.58
C LYS A 41 12.32 -6.00 16.00
N ARG A 42 12.32 -4.77 16.53
CA ARG A 42 11.07 -4.12 16.97
C ARG A 42 10.43 -3.27 15.87
N THR A 43 9.12 -3.27 15.79
CA THR A 43 8.39 -2.47 14.79
C THR A 43 8.60 -0.97 14.96
N TRP A 44 8.41 -0.45 16.17
CA TRP A 44 8.44 1.00 16.43
C TRP A 44 9.82 1.63 16.23
N THR A 45 10.91 0.87 16.39
CA THR A 45 12.27 1.40 16.18
C THR A 45 12.57 1.73 14.73
N LEU A 46 11.75 1.29 13.76
CA LEU A 46 11.93 1.66 12.36
C LEU A 46 11.87 3.18 12.17
N GLN A 47 11.02 3.88 12.94
CA GLN A 47 10.89 5.34 12.93
C GLN A 47 12.13 6.07 13.48
N GLU A 48 12.96 5.38 14.26
CA GLU A 48 14.19 5.92 14.86
C GLU A 48 15.39 5.83 13.89
N THR A 49 15.19 5.34 12.67
CA THR A 49 16.24 5.24 11.66
C THR A 49 16.59 6.64 11.14
N SER A 50 17.70 7.20 11.63
CA SER A 50 18.16 8.55 11.28
C SER A 50 19.62 8.54 10.82
N ASP A 51 19.95 9.44 9.88
CA ASP A 51 21.33 9.68 9.43
C ASP A 51 22.20 10.32 10.53
N ILE A 52 21.57 10.99 11.50
CA ILE A 52 22.25 11.62 12.64
C ILE A 52 22.01 10.75 13.88
N TRP A 53 22.92 9.81 14.14
CA TRP A 53 22.72 8.82 15.19
C TRP A 53 23.97 8.55 16.05
N ALA A 54 23.76 7.97 17.23
CA ALA A 54 24.81 7.49 18.12
C ALA A 54 24.42 6.17 18.80
N ILE A 55 25.45 5.40 19.21
CA ILE A 55 25.25 4.16 19.97
C ILE A 55 24.95 4.55 21.44
N GLY A 56 23.76 4.18 21.90
CA GLY A 56 23.38 4.28 23.31
C GLY A 56 24.10 3.22 24.15
N GLY A 57 24.69 3.63 25.27
CA GLY A 57 25.40 2.73 26.17
C GLY A 57 26.63 2.05 25.54
N ASP A 58 27.37 2.79 24.71
CA ASP A 58 28.69 2.38 24.19
C ASP A 58 29.65 2.06 25.35
N THR A 59 30.21 0.85 25.36
CA THR A 59 31.13 0.35 26.39
C THR A 59 32.61 0.46 25.99
N GLY A 60 32.91 1.01 24.82
CA GLY A 60 34.26 1.11 24.27
C GLY A 60 34.74 -0.15 23.53
N ASP A 61 33.91 -1.19 23.39
CA ASP A 61 34.24 -2.38 22.60
C ASP A 61 34.23 -2.04 21.10
N LYS A 62 35.43 -1.88 20.53
CA LYS A 62 35.62 -1.53 19.11
C LYS A 62 35.03 -2.56 18.15
N ARG A 63 35.02 -3.84 18.51
CA ARG A 63 34.52 -4.90 17.63
C ARG A 63 33.00 -4.86 17.57
N LEU A 64 32.33 -4.85 18.72
CA LEU A 64 30.87 -4.77 18.80
C LEU A 64 30.35 -3.46 18.17
N ASN A 65 31.03 -2.35 18.45
CA ASN A 65 30.69 -1.06 17.83
C ASN A 65 30.80 -1.10 16.31
N LYS A 66 31.81 -1.78 15.76
CA LYS A 66 31.96 -1.92 14.30
C LYS A 66 30.84 -2.78 13.71
N GLU A 67 30.52 -3.91 14.35
CA GLU A 67 29.48 -4.84 13.91
C GLU A 67 28.10 -4.15 13.86
N VAL A 68 27.71 -3.49 14.95
CA VAL A 68 26.46 -2.72 15.03
C VAL A 68 26.40 -1.62 13.98
N ARG A 69 27.51 -0.91 13.73
CA ARG A 69 27.58 0.15 12.71
C ARG A 69 27.34 -0.38 11.31
N GLU A 70 27.88 -1.53 10.94
CA GLU A 70 27.66 -2.10 9.61
C GLU A 70 26.22 -2.56 9.41
N ILE A 71 25.60 -3.17 10.44
CA ILE A 71 24.19 -3.56 10.38
C ILE A 71 23.28 -2.34 10.30
N PHE A 72 23.56 -1.29 11.09
CA PHE A 72 22.77 -0.06 11.04
C PHE A 72 22.91 0.69 9.72
N LYS A 73 24.10 0.72 9.11
CA LYS A 73 24.27 1.27 7.75
C LYS A 73 23.46 0.49 6.72
N ALA A 74 23.39 -0.84 6.81
CA ALA A 74 22.55 -1.64 5.93
C ALA A 74 21.05 -1.34 6.12
N GLN A 75 20.63 -1.06 7.36
CA GLN A 75 19.27 -0.58 7.66
C GLN A 75 19.01 0.80 7.02
N LEU A 76 19.95 1.76 7.14
CA LEU A 76 19.83 3.08 6.51
C LEU A 76 19.69 2.97 4.99
N VAL A 77 20.50 2.12 4.34
CA VAL A 77 20.40 1.88 2.90
C VAL A 77 19.04 1.27 2.54
N SER A 78 18.54 0.32 3.32
CA SER A 78 17.22 -0.28 3.06
C SER A 78 16.08 0.72 3.22
N VAL A 79 16.12 1.58 4.24
CA VAL A 79 15.12 2.64 4.48
C VAL A 79 15.22 3.75 3.41
N GLY A 80 16.42 4.17 3.04
CA GLY A 80 16.64 5.19 2.01
C GLY A 80 16.27 4.74 0.59
N ASN A 81 16.20 3.43 0.34
CA ASN A 81 15.77 2.87 -0.94
C ASN A 81 14.27 2.47 -0.94
N ALA A 82 13.56 2.64 0.17
CA ALA A 82 12.15 2.27 0.27
C ALA A 82 11.27 3.39 -0.31
N ASP A 83 10.81 3.20 -1.54
CA ASP A 83 9.98 4.17 -2.26
C ASP A 83 8.52 3.67 -2.40
N TYR A 84 8.30 2.37 -2.33
CA TYR A 84 7.00 1.75 -2.57
C TYR A 84 6.41 1.15 -1.28
N VAL A 85 5.09 1.06 -1.20
CA VAL A 85 4.32 0.46 -0.08
C VAL A 85 4.88 -0.89 0.32
N VAL A 86 5.24 -1.71 -0.67
CA VAL A 86 5.79 -3.04 -0.44
C VAL A 86 7.20 -3.04 0.15
N ASP A 87 8.03 -2.03 -0.14
CA ASP A 87 9.37 -1.94 0.44
C ASP A 87 9.24 -1.71 1.95
N TRP A 88 8.33 -0.80 2.35
CA TRP A 88 7.99 -0.56 3.75
C TRP A 88 7.37 -1.78 4.43
N LEU A 89 6.44 -2.48 3.77
CA LEU A 89 5.86 -3.74 4.29
C LEU A 89 6.95 -4.80 4.51
N SER A 90 7.92 -4.91 3.59
CA SER A 90 9.02 -5.87 3.69
C SER A 90 9.93 -5.60 4.88
N LEU A 91 10.20 -4.31 5.17
CA LEU A 91 10.94 -3.91 6.37
C LEU A 91 10.22 -4.27 7.68
N LEU A 92 8.88 -4.30 7.66
CA LEU A 92 8.05 -4.66 8.81
C LEU A 92 7.79 -6.16 8.95
N GLN A 93 7.85 -6.94 7.88
CA GLN A 93 7.68 -8.39 7.91
C GLN A 93 8.70 -9.06 8.85
N GLY A 94 9.95 -8.61 8.84
CA GLY A 94 11.01 -9.12 9.71
C GLY A 94 10.99 -8.62 11.16
N ARG A 95 10.04 -7.73 11.51
CA ARG A 95 9.94 -7.08 12.82
C ARG A 95 8.78 -7.64 13.65
N THR A 96 8.96 -7.64 14.96
CA THR A 96 8.02 -8.05 15.99
C THR A 96 7.31 -6.83 16.59
N SER A 97 6.01 -6.96 16.81
CA SER A 97 5.16 -6.07 17.60
C SER A 97 4.27 -6.90 18.52
N GLU A 98 3.73 -6.31 19.59
CA GLU A 98 2.74 -6.99 20.43
C GLU A 98 1.40 -7.12 19.70
N LYS A 99 1.03 -6.10 18.93
CA LYS A 99 -0.18 -6.07 18.12
C LYS A 99 0.15 -5.75 16.66
N ASP A 100 -0.66 -6.27 15.75
CA ASP A 100 -0.50 -5.97 14.32
C ASP A 100 -0.78 -4.49 14.00
N VAL A 101 -1.64 -3.83 14.78
CA VAL A 101 -1.92 -2.40 14.65
C VAL A 101 -0.66 -1.53 14.81
N ASP A 102 0.34 -1.99 15.55
CA ASP A 102 1.61 -1.26 15.74
C ASP A 102 2.41 -1.18 14.44
N LYS A 103 2.32 -2.23 13.59
CA LYS A 103 2.94 -2.23 12.27
C LYS A 103 2.24 -1.25 11.34
N VAL A 104 0.92 -1.19 11.40
CA VAL A 104 0.15 -0.19 10.65
C VAL A 104 0.51 1.21 11.11
N ALA A 105 0.59 1.44 12.43
CA ALA A 105 0.95 2.72 13.00
C ALA A 105 2.35 3.18 12.57
N ALA A 106 3.32 2.25 12.47
CA ALA A 106 4.65 2.54 11.95
C ALA A 106 4.61 2.95 10.46
N LEU A 107 3.75 2.32 9.63
CA LEU A 107 3.60 2.69 8.22
C LEU A 107 3.04 4.11 8.01
N THR A 108 2.22 4.60 8.94
CA THR A 108 1.67 5.95 8.89
C THR A 108 2.77 7.01 8.76
N TYR A 109 3.93 6.78 9.38
CA TYR A 109 5.09 7.68 9.29
C TYR A 109 5.64 7.78 7.86
N PHE A 110 5.61 6.69 7.11
CA PHE A 110 6.24 6.61 5.78
C PHE A 110 5.26 6.84 4.62
N LEU A 111 3.98 6.54 4.79
CA LEU A 111 3.01 6.48 3.70
C LEU A 111 1.95 7.59 3.69
N ALA A 112 1.73 8.28 4.82
CA ALA A 112 0.71 9.33 4.93
C ALA A 112 1.12 10.60 4.16
N PHE A 113 0.15 11.27 3.53
CA PHE A 113 0.39 12.47 2.70
C PHE A 113 0.69 13.74 3.52
N ASP A 114 0.00 13.93 4.65
CA ASP A 114 0.15 15.09 5.54
C ASP A 114 0.08 14.68 7.02
N GLY A 115 1.06 15.16 7.79
CA GLY A 115 1.11 15.25 9.27
C GLY A 115 0.38 14.17 10.09
N ILE A 116 1.15 13.28 10.72
CA ILE A 116 0.67 12.38 11.78
C ILE A 116 0.04 13.23 12.90
N PRO A 117 -1.19 12.95 13.38
CA PRO A 117 -1.65 13.60 14.60
C PRO A 117 -0.87 13.07 15.79
N ALA A 118 -0.62 13.95 16.75
CA ALA A 118 -0.27 13.50 18.08
C ALA A 118 -1.38 12.60 18.64
N HIS A 119 -0.95 11.47 19.19
CA HIS A 119 -1.66 10.54 20.07
C HIS A 119 -2.91 11.10 20.77
N ASN A 120 -4.07 10.45 20.60
CA ASN A 120 -5.29 10.71 21.37
C ASN A 120 -5.77 9.39 22.01
N GLU A 121 -5.64 9.28 23.33
CA GLU A 121 -5.96 8.09 24.13
C GLU A 121 -7.45 7.73 24.21
N THR A 122 -8.34 8.45 23.52
CA THR A 122 -9.77 8.22 23.69
C THR A 122 -10.56 8.58 22.43
N ARG A 123 -11.03 7.54 21.74
CA ARG A 123 -12.24 7.65 20.91
C ARG A 123 -13.35 6.81 21.56
N PRO A 124 -14.54 7.37 21.82
CA PRO A 124 -15.67 6.57 22.27
C PRO A 124 -16.15 5.66 21.14
N THR A 125 -16.31 4.38 21.45
CA THR A 125 -16.87 3.36 20.57
C THR A 125 -18.34 3.66 20.29
N THR A 126 -18.73 3.86 19.04
CA THR A 126 -20.14 3.73 18.63
C THR A 126 -20.51 2.25 18.62
N SER A 127 -20.89 1.72 19.78
CA SER A 127 -21.71 0.52 19.88
C SER A 127 -23.17 0.95 19.90
N THR A 128 -23.84 0.85 18.76
CA THR A 128 -25.28 1.13 18.66
C THR A 128 -26.06 0.00 19.32
N THR A 129 -26.50 0.18 20.56
CA THR A 129 -27.72 -0.46 21.06
C THR A 129 -28.76 0.63 21.17
N HIS A 130 -29.74 0.58 20.27
CA HIS A 130 -30.93 1.41 20.37
C HIS A 130 -31.65 1.11 21.69
N ASP A 131 -31.86 2.15 22.49
CA ASP A 131 -33.04 2.18 23.36
C ASP A 131 -33.57 3.61 23.44
N TYR A 132 -34.81 3.77 22.99
CA TYR A 132 -35.51 5.05 22.92
C TYR A 132 -36.30 5.23 24.21
N THR A 133 -35.97 6.23 25.05
CA THR A 133 -37.02 6.91 25.83
C THR A 133 -36.59 8.26 26.43
N LYS A 134 -37.50 9.22 26.26
CA LYS A 134 -37.75 10.48 27.00
C LYS A 134 -36.90 11.73 26.70
N ILE A 135 -37.63 12.68 26.11
CA ILE A 135 -37.31 14.09 25.92
C ILE A 135 -37.53 14.86 27.24
N GLY A 136 -36.63 15.81 27.53
CA GLY A 136 -36.85 16.98 28.38
C GLY A 136 -36.10 18.19 27.78
N PRO A 137 -36.68 19.40 27.74
CA PRO A 137 -36.21 20.48 26.87
C PRO A 137 -35.13 21.36 27.52
N THR A 138 -34.43 22.11 26.68
CA THR A 138 -33.53 23.24 26.99
C THR A 138 -32.18 22.90 27.63
N SER A 139 -31.15 22.77 26.78
CA SER A 139 -29.83 23.35 27.03
C SER A 139 -29.09 23.49 25.69
N ASN A 140 -29.00 24.73 25.22
CA ASN A 140 -28.23 25.09 24.06
C ASN A 140 -26.76 25.14 24.50
N ASN A 141 -26.01 24.09 24.24
CA ASN A 141 -24.55 24.17 24.15
C ASN A 141 -24.05 23.17 23.11
N ASN A 142 -23.69 23.73 21.96
CA ASN A 142 -22.99 23.05 20.89
C ASN A 142 -21.60 22.61 21.39
N SER A 143 -21.37 21.30 21.46
CA SER A 143 -20.05 20.71 21.27
C SER A 143 -20.21 19.24 20.88
N ILE A 144 -20.81 19.02 19.71
CA ILE A 144 -20.67 17.77 18.98
C ILE A 144 -19.42 17.94 18.12
N GLY A 145 -18.27 17.49 18.65
CA GLY A 145 -17.03 17.34 17.89
C GLY A 145 -17.12 16.12 16.98
N THR A 146 -18.01 16.15 15.98
CA THR A 146 -17.84 15.30 14.80
C THR A 146 -16.57 15.77 14.11
N GLY A 147 -15.54 14.93 14.13
CA GLY A 147 -14.30 15.16 13.39
C GLY A 147 -14.63 15.59 11.97
N ASP A 148 -13.98 16.66 11.53
CA ASP A 148 -14.21 17.28 10.24
C ASP A 148 -14.05 16.25 9.11
N PRO A 149 -15.08 15.99 8.27
CA PRO A 149 -15.01 15.04 7.17
C PRO A 149 -13.96 15.40 6.10
N THR A 150 -13.36 16.60 6.17
CA THR A 150 -12.22 17.01 5.33
C THR A 150 -10.83 16.73 5.92
N SER A 151 -10.74 16.15 7.11
CA SER A 151 -9.43 15.91 7.75
C SER A 151 -8.59 14.90 6.96
N THR A 152 -7.45 15.37 6.44
CA THR A 152 -6.38 14.56 5.81
C THR A 152 -5.37 14.05 6.84
N ILE A 153 -5.57 14.42 8.11
CA ILE A 153 -4.72 14.03 9.23
C ILE A 153 -4.88 12.52 9.44
N ALA A 154 -3.75 11.82 9.55
CA ALA A 154 -3.76 10.39 9.88
C ALA A 154 -4.61 10.12 11.14
N PRO A 155 -5.18 8.93 11.34
CA PRO A 155 -5.86 8.63 12.59
C PRO A 155 -4.85 8.60 13.75
N ALA A 156 -5.26 9.07 14.92
CA ALA A 156 -4.52 8.81 16.15
C ALA A 156 -4.53 7.31 16.45
N TYR A 157 -3.38 6.78 16.87
CA TYR A 157 -3.22 5.37 17.25
C TYR A 157 -4.20 4.99 18.37
N SER A 158 -4.81 3.80 18.23
CA SER A 158 -5.67 3.20 19.25
C SER A 158 -5.34 1.71 19.39
N GLU A 159 -4.95 1.31 20.60
CA GLU A 159 -4.66 -0.08 20.96
C GLU A 159 -5.85 -1.04 20.83
N LEU A 160 -7.07 -0.50 20.79
CA LEU A 160 -8.32 -1.25 20.71
C LEU A 160 -8.81 -1.42 19.25
N GLU A 161 -8.17 -0.73 18.30
CA GLU A 161 -8.51 -0.81 16.89
C GLU A 161 -7.93 -2.10 16.27
N SER A 162 -8.70 -2.72 15.36
CA SER A 162 -8.18 -3.86 14.61
C SER A 162 -7.14 -3.40 13.59
N ALA A 163 -6.17 -4.26 13.25
CA ALA A 163 -5.17 -3.92 12.24
C ALA A 163 -5.79 -3.63 10.86
N GLU A 164 -6.94 -4.26 10.53
CA GLU A 164 -7.64 -3.99 9.27
C GLU A 164 -8.32 -2.62 9.26
N ASP A 165 -8.91 -2.20 10.38
CA ASP A 165 -9.53 -0.88 10.50
C ASP A 165 -8.47 0.22 10.42
N ALA A 166 -7.36 0.05 11.16
CA ALA A 166 -6.21 0.94 11.09
C ALA A 166 -5.61 0.99 9.68
N TRP A 167 -5.49 -0.15 9.00
CA TRP A 167 -4.99 -0.23 7.62
C TRP A 167 -5.92 0.52 6.66
N THR A 168 -7.23 0.35 6.82
CA THR A 168 -8.24 1.07 6.05
C THR A 168 -8.15 2.58 6.27
N ALA A 169 -7.96 3.01 7.51
CA ALA A 169 -7.79 4.41 7.86
C ALA A 169 -6.47 4.98 7.30
N LEU A 170 -5.38 4.21 7.33
CA LEU A 170 -4.11 4.58 6.69
C LEU A 170 -4.26 4.74 5.17
N VAL A 171 -4.89 3.80 4.47
CA VAL A 171 -5.10 3.90 3.01
C VAL A 171 -5.84 5.20 2.63
N LYS A 172 -6.77 5.65 3.48
CA LYS A 172 -7.52 6.90 3.29
C LYS A 172 -6.60 8.13 3.32
N VAL A 173 -5.63 8.19 4.23
CA VAL A 173 -4.69 9.32 4.35
C VAL A 173 -3.38 9.10 3.60
N MET A 174 -3.21 7.91 3.02
CA MET A 174 -2.04 7.55 2.24
C MET A 174 -1.91 8.46 1.02
N SER A 175 -0.68 8.82 0.69
CA SER A 175 -0.38 9.57 -0.52
C SER A 175 -1.04 8.92 -1.74
N TRP A 176 -1.73 9.75 -2.52
CA TRP A 176 -2.26 9.44 -3.85
C TRP A 176 -1.23 8.84 -4.83
N TYR A 177 0.07 8.96 -4.57
CA TYR A 177 1.15 8.29 -5.31
C TYR A 177 1.31 6.81 -4.95
N HIS A 178 1.04 6.43 -3.69
CA HIS A 178 1.21 5.06 -3.18
C HIS A 178 -0.02 4.17 -3.37
N ARG A 179 -1.23 4.73 -3.29
CA ARG A 179 -2.48 3.97 -3.52
C ARG A 179 -2.53 3.21 -4.86
N PRO A 180 -2.09 3.78 -6.00
CA PRO A 180 -2.02 3.05 -7.26
C PRO A 180 -1.16 1.79 -7.22
N GLU A 181 -0.15 1.72 -6.35
CA GLU A 181 0.69 0.54 -6.19
C GLU A 181 -0.15 -0.66 -5.74
N MET A 182 -1.07 -0.46 -4.81
CA MET A 182 -2.02 -1.50 -4.39
C MET A 182 -2.90 -1.97 -5.56
N LEU A 183 -3.35 -1.03 -6.39
CA LEU A 183 -4.21 -1.33 -7.54
C LEU A 183 -3.47 -2.14 -8.61
N PHE A 184 -2.25 -1.73 -8.99
CA PHE A 184 -1.54 -2.26 -10.16
C PHE A 184 -0.47 -3.30 -9.85
N LEU A 185 0.04 -3.36 -8.62
CA LEU A 185 1.17 -4.21 -8.26
C LEU A 185 0.79 -5.35 -7.31
N TYR A 186 -0.26 -5.21 -6.49
CA TYR A 186 -0.81 -6.33 -5.73
C TYR A 186 -1.69 -7.19 -6.64
N HIS A 187 -1.54 -8.50 -6.59
CA HIS A 187 -2.10 -9.37 -7.63
C HIS A 187 -3.44 -10.02 -7.27
N GLU A 188 -3.74 -10.20 -5.99
CA GLU A 188 -5.04 -10.71 -5.55
C GLU A 188 -6.05 -9.55 -5.41
N PRO A 189 -7.35 -9.83 -5.56
CA PRO A 189 -8.36 -8.88 -5.15
C PRO A 189 -8.41 -8.80 -3.61
N GLY A 190 -8.73 -7.62 -3.12
CA GLY A 190 -9.06 -7.37 -1.73
C GLY A 190 -10.41 -7.95 -1.29
N PRO A 191 -10.82 -7.67 -0.03
CA PRO A 191 -12.17 -7.96 0.43
C PRO A 191 -13.21 -7.19 -0.39
N GLU A 192 -14.43 -7.72 -0.50
CA GLU A 192 -15.44 -7.31 -1.50
C GLU A 192 -15.66 -5.80 -1.68
N LYS A 193 -15.66 -5.02 -0.59
CA LYS A 193 -15.89 -3.56 -0.62
C LYS A 193 -14.64 -2.72 -0.95
N ASN A 194 -13.50 -3.38 -1.12
CA ASN A 194 -12.19 -2.80 -1.36
C ASN A 194 -11.35 -3.72 -2.27
N ALA A 195 -11.98 -4.36 -3.26
CA ALA A 195 -11.33 -5.37 -4.10
C ALA A 195 -10.08 -4.83 -4.82
N TRP A 196 -10.03 -3.52 -5.05
CA TRP A 196 -8.90 -2.83 -5.66
C TRP A 196 -7.59 -2.84 -4.85
N ARG A 197 -7.64 -2.99 -3.52
CA ARG A 197 -6.48 -2.95 -2.60
C ARG A 197 -6.37 -4.22 -1.74
N PRO A 198 -5.18 -4.58 -1.23
CA PRO A 198 -5.08 -5.68 -0.28
C PRO A 198 -5.74 -5.35 1.08
N SER A 199 -6.23 -6.38 1.76
CA SER A 199 -6.41 -6.36 3.23
C SER A 199 -5.06 -6.24 3.96
N TRP A 200 -5.06 -5.97 5.26
CA TRP A 200 -3.85 -5.95 6.07
C TRP A 200 -3.09 -7.28 6.00
N GLN A 201 -3.81 -8.40 6.14
CA GLN A 201 -3.21 -9.74 6.07
C GLN A 201 -2.61 -10.01 4.68
N GLN A 202 -3.29 -9.58 3.62
CA GLN A 202 -2.79 -9.68 2.24
C GLN A 202 -1.56 -8.81 2.01
N ALA A 203 -1.54 -7.58 2.54
CA ALA A 203 -0.42 -6.65 2.45
C ALA A 203 0.83 -7.21 3.14
N MET A 204 0.67 -7.78 4.34
CA MET A 204 1.79 -8.42 5.04
C MET A 204 2.34 -9.66 4.34
N ASN A 205 1.59 -10.27 3.42
CA ASN A 205 2.02 -11.40 2.59
C ASN A 205 2.39 -11.00 1.15
N TRP A 206 2.54 -9.70 0.89
CA TRP A 206 2.84 -9.19 -0.45
C TRP A 206 4.29 -9.52 -0.86
N ASP A 207 4.45 -10.41 -1.84
CA ASP A 207 5.76 -10.81 -2.40
C ASP A 207 6.40 -9.71 -3.27
N THR A 208 7.68 -9.42 -2.99
CA THR A 208 8.48 -8.39 -3.66
C THR A 208 8.96 -8.71 -5.07
N ARG A 209 8.90 -9.98 -5.48
CA ARG A 209 9.52 -10.45 -6.73
C ARG A 209 8.77 -10.03 -8.01
N SER A 210 7.61 -9.40 -7.89
CA SER A 210 6.74 -9.05 -9.05
C SER A 210 6.93 -7.64 -9.61
N PHE A 211 7.82 -6.83 -9.02
CA PHE A 211 7.82 -5.38 -9.28
C PHE A 211 8.61 -4.92 -10.50
N SER A 212 8.12 -3.80 -11.06
CA SER A 212 8.84 -2.99 -12.03
C SER A 212 8.91 -1.58 -11.46
N PRO A 213 10.11 -0.99 -11.30
CA PRO A 213 10.34 0.21 -10.47
C PRO A 213 9.95 1.54 -11.14
N ALA A 214 8.97 1.54 -12.04
CA ALA A 214 8.51 2.76 -12.69
C ALA A 214 7.00 2.67 -12.95
N PHE A 215 6.22 2.97 -11.90
CA PHE A 215 4.78 3.11 -12.00
C PHE A 215 4.39 4.57 -11.74
N TYR A 216 3.69 5.19 -12.69
CA TYR A 216 3.08 6.51 -12.53
C TYR A 216 1.58 6.35 -12.70
N GLY A 217 0.79 6.63 -11.66
CA GLY A 217 -0.67 6.64 -11.73
C GLY A 217 -1.25 7.38 -10.53
N PHE A 218 -2.55 7.66 -10.55
CA PHE A 218 -3.21 8.38 -9.47
C PHE A 218 -4.52 7.67 -9.10
N VAL A 219 -4.65 7.35 -7.81
CA VAL A 219 -5.91 6.88 -7.22
C VAL A 219 -6.37 7.95 -6.25
N PHE A 220 -7.44 8.63 -6.65
CA PHE A 220 -8.06 9.70 -5.89
C PHE A 220 -9.12 9.14 -4.97
N ASP A 221 -9.18 9.65 -3.76
CA ASP A 221 -10.31 9.47 -2.87
C ASP A 221 -11.31 10.63 -3.05
N ASP A 222 -12.59 10.33 -2.87
CA ASP A 222 -13.62 11.33 -2.66
C ASP A 222 -14.06 11.23 -1.19
N MET A 223 -13.59 12.18 -0.39
CA MET A 223 -13.87 12.24 1.04
C MET A 223 -15.36 12.33 1.38
N LYS A 224 -16.20 12.86 0.48
CA LYS A 224 -17.65 12.99 0.71
C LYS A 224 -18.36 11.66 0.57
N THR A 225 -17.97 10.88 -0.42
CA THR A 225 -18.61 9.60 -0.74
C THR A 225 -17.87 8.41 -0.14
N GLY A 226 -16.64 8.60 0.32
CA GLY A 226 -15.75 7.53 0.77
C GLY A 226 -15.30 6.62 -0.37
N THR A 227 -15.46 7.04 -1.63
CA THR A 227 -15.15 6.22 -2.81
C THR A 227 -13.76 6.51 -3.34
N TYR A 228 -13.18 5.54 -4.04
CA TYR A 228 -11.89 5.70 -4.72
C TYR A 228 -12.10 5.68 -6.22
N SER A 229 -11.29 6.45 -6.94
CA SER A 229 -11.34 6.49 -8.40
C SER A 229 -9.96 6.56 -9.02
N TYR A 230 -9.79 5.82 -10.10
CA TYR A 230 -8.59 5.85 -10.92
C TYR A 230 -8.83 6.73 -12.16
N ASP A 231 -7.98 7.73 -12.39
CA ASP A 231 -7.98 8.52 -13.63
C ASP A 231 -6.93 7.96 -14.59
N GLY A 232 -7.38 7.26 -15.64
CA GLY A 232 -6.46 6.70 -16.61
C GLY A 232 -7.16 5.99 -17.76
N TRP A 233 -6.43 5.11 -18.43
CA TRP A 233 -6.92 4.40 -19.61
C TRP A 233 -7.77 3.21 -19.20
N ARG A 234 -9.00 3.15 -19.72
CA ARG A 234 -9.91 2.02 -19.56
C ARG A 234 -10.25 1.40 -20.91
N ILE A 235 -10.22 0.08 -21.00
CA ILE A 235 -10.78 -0.69 -22.13
C ILE A 235 -12.01 -1.44 -21.61
N GLU A 236 -13.16 -1.22 -22.24
CA GLU A 236 -14.46 -1.70 -21.74
C GLU A 236 -14.61 -3.22 -21.84
N SER A 237 -14.16 -3.83 -22.94
CA SER A 237 -14.30 -5.26 -23.18
C SER A 237 -13.06 -5.82 -23.89
N VAL A 238 -12.49 -6.85 -23.28
CA VAL A 238 -11.39 -7.65 -23.81
C VAL A 238 -11.59 -9.11 -23.46
N GLN A 239 -11.03 -10.01 -24.25
CA GLN A 239 -10.96 -11.43 -23.91
C GLN A 239 -9.54 -11.78 -23.42
N VAL A 240 -9.44 -12.38 -22.25
CA VAL A 240 -8.20 -12.91 -21.67
C VAL A 240 -8.17 -14.43 -21.83
N GLN A 241 -7.02 -14.97 -22.24
CA GLN A 241 -6.81 -16.41 -22.43
C GLN A 241 -5.42 -16.85 -21.97
N GLY A 242 -5.33 -18.03 -21.34
CA GLY A 242 -4.05 -18.70 -21.03
C GLY A 242 -3.38 -18.25 -19.72
N LEU A 243 -4.08 -17.48 -18.88
CA LEU A 243 -3.61 -17.09 -17.54
C LEU A 243 -4.35 -17.82 -16.42
N ALA A 244 -5.14 -18.85 -16.74
CA ALA A 244 -5.86 -19.64 -15.73
C ALA A 244 -5.00 -20.76 -15.11
N THR A 245 -3.96 -21.20 -15.81
CA THR A 245 -3.14 -22.34 -15.41
C THR A 245 -2.25 -22.01 -14.21
N LEU A 246 -2.10 -22.98 -13.30
CA LEU A 246 -1.26 -22.89 -12.10
C LEU A 246 0.16 -23.40 -12.40
N VAL A 247 0.80 -22.81 -13.41
CA VAL A 247 2.21 -23.07 -13.76
C VAL A 247 3.12 -22.01 -13.17
N ALA A 248 4.42 -22.32 -13.03
CA ALA A 248 5.40 -21.37 -12.51
C ALA A 248 5.36 -20.03 -13.29
N ALA A 249 5.41 -18.92 -12.55
CA ALA A 249 5.45 -17.59 -13.14
C ALA A 249 6.82 -17.35 -13.82
N PRO A 250 6.89 -16.57 -14.91
CA PRO A 250 5.80 -15.80 -15.50
C PRO A 250 4.85 -16.65 -16.36
N ARG A 251 3.55 -16.53 -16.09
CA ARG A 251 2.50 -17.20 -16.86
C ARG A 251 2.19 -16.35 -18.09
N LYS A 252 2.15 -16.95 -19.28
CA LYS A 252 1.97 -16.26 -20.56
C LYS A 252 0.60 -16.59 -21.14
N GLY A 253 -0.04 -15.56 -21.67
CA GLY A 253 -1.35 -15.68 -22.28
C GLY A 253 -1.53 -14.70 -23.42
N HIS A 254 -2.78 -14.58 -23.87
CA HIS A 254 -3.17 -13.68 -24.93
C HIS A 254 -4.30 -12.78 -24.48
N LEU A 255 -4.17 -11.50 -24.81
CA LEU A 255 -5.23 -10.52 -24.75
C LEU A 255 -5.80 -10.31 -26.15
N ILE A 256 -7.12 -10.46 -26.30
CA ILE A 256 -7.81 -10.26 -27.56
C ILE A 256 -8.72 -9.04 -27.43
N VAL A 257 -8.50 -8.05 -28.29
CA VAL A 257 -9.26 -6.79 -28.31
C VAL A 257 -10.02 -6.69 -29.62
N GLN A 258 -11.33 -6.44 -29.54
CA GLN A 258 -12.15 -6.11 -30.70
C GLN A 258 -12.20 -4.59 -30.87
N THR A 259 -11.68 -4.11 -31.99
CA THR A 259 -11.62 -2.68 -32.32
C THR A 259 -12.50 -2.41 -33.53
N ARG A 260 -13.19 -1.27 -33.55
CA ARG A 260 -13.94 -0.81 -34.72
C ARG A 260 -13.07 0.18 -35.48
N SER A 261 -12.72 -0.16 -36.72
CA SER A 261 -12.13 0.79 -37.66
C SER A 261 -13.21 1.35 -38.57
N TRP A 262 -13.21 2.67 -38.79
CA TRP A 262 -14.24 3.36 -39.58
C TRP A 262 -14.23 2.96 -41.07
N TYR A 263 -13.13 2.39 -41.58
CA TYR A 263 -12.94 2.04 -43.00
C TYR A 263 -12.70 0.55 -43.26
N ARG A 264 -12.47 -0.27 -42.23
CA ARG A 264 -12.14 -1.71 -42.39
C ARG A 264 -12.96 -2.67 -41.52
N GLY A 265 -14.01 -2.19 -40.85
CA GLY A 265 -14.91 -3.03 -40.04
C GLY A 265 -14.35 -3.41 -38.66
N LYS A 266 -14.85 -4.51 -38.08
CA LYS A 266 -14.39 -5.04 -36.78
C LYS A 266 -13.05 -5.77 -36.96
N HIS A 267 -12.01 -5.34 -36.26
CA HIS A 267 -10.71 -6.01 -36.21
C HIS A 267 -10.47 -6.64 -34.86
N ARG A 268 -10.08 -7.92 -34.89
CA ARG A 268 -9.64 -8.65 -33.72
C ARG A 268 -8.11 -8.60 -33.66
N ARG A 269 -7.56 -7.90 -32.68
CA ARG A 269 -6.11 -7.87 -32.40
C ARG A 269 -5.79 -8.78 -31.24
N ARG A 270 -4.64 -9.44 -31.30
CA ARG A 270 -4.12 -10.32 -30.26
C ARG A 270 -2.79 -9.76 -29.77
N TYR A 271 -2.62 -9.69 -28.46
CA TYR A 271 -1.39 -9.22 -27.79
C TYR A 271 -0.92 -10.26 -26.78
N ASN A 272 0.39 -10.46 -26.65
CA ASN A 272 0.95 -11.30 -25.60
C ASN A 272 0.90 -10.58 -24.26
N ILE A 273 0.47 -11.32 -23.24
CA ILE A 273 0.39 -10.86 -21.86
C ILE A 273 1.16 -11.80 -20.92
N SER A 274 1.54 -11.27 -19.75
CA SER A 274 2.30 -12.01 -18.74
C SER A 274 1.91 -11.63 -17.34
N ALA A 275 1.61 -12.63 -16.52
CA ALA A 275 1.42 -12.50 -15.07
C ALA A 275 2.67 -13.03 -14.34
N CYS A 276 3.30 -12.19 -13.52
CA CYS A 276 4.48 -12.57 -12.72
C CYS A 276 4.12 -13.18 -11.35
N HIS A 277 2.85 -13.50 -11.12
CA HIS A 277 2.32 -14.09 -9.89
C HIS A 277 1.55 -15.37 -10.19
N GLN A 278 1.23 -16.13 -9.14
CA GLN A 278 0.53 -17.42 -9.23
C GLN A 278 -0.99 -17.32 -9.21
N TYR A 279 -1.56 -16.22 -8.71
CA TYR A 279 -3.01 -16.08 -8.60
C TYR A 279 -3.71 -16.20 -9.96
N PRO A 280 -4.64 -17.16 -10.14
CA PRO A 280 -5.20 -17.50 -11.44
C PRO A 280 -6.08 -16.39 -12.01
N ILE A 281 -6.03 -16.23 -13.33
CA ILE A 281 -6.91 -15.32 -14.07
C ILE A 281 -7.68 -16.17 -15.08
N PRO A 282 -8.93 -16.54 -14.79
CA PRO A 282 -9.73 -17.37 -15.67
C PRO A 282 -9.83 -16.81 -17.09
N ASP A 283 -9.98 -17.70 -18.06
CA ASP A 283 -10.27 -17.28 -19.43
C ASP A 283 -11.68 -16.68 -19.46
N GLY A 284 -11.82 -15.50 -20.05
CA GLY A 284 -13.09 -14.79 -20.00
C GLY A 284 -13.06 -13.39 -20.60
N GLU A 285 -14.22 -12.76 -20.59
CA GLU A 285 -14.39 -11.37 -20.94
C GLU A 285 -14.21 -10.48 -19.70
N TYR A 286 -13.44 -9.42 -19.85
CA TYR A 286 -13.06 -8.50 -18.79
C TYR A 286 -13.01 -7.06 -19.29
N SER A 287 -12.97 -6.13 -18.34
CA SER A 287 -12.54 -4.75 -18.56
C SER A 287 -11.09 -4.59 -18.07
N LEU A 288 -10.35 -3.65 -18.65
CA LEU A 288 -8.98 -3.35 -18.25
C LEU A 288 -8.81 -1.91 -17.82
N LEU A 289 -8.06 -1.72 -16.73
CA LEU A 289 -7.41 -0.44 -16.42
C LEU A 289 -5.95 -0.55 -16.79
N CYS A 290 -5.41 0.42 -17.52
CA CYS A 290 -4.03 0.40 -17.98
C CYS A 290 -3.26 1.54 -17.33
N ALA A 291 -2.06 1.23 -16.83
CA ALA A 291 -1.15 2.20 -16.27
C ALA A 291 -0.77 3.26 -17.34
N PRO A 292 -0.66 4.54 -16.97
CA PRO A 292 0.08 5.51 -17.76
C PRO A 292 1.49 4.96 -18.05
N GLY A 293 1.94 5.07 -19.30
CA GLY A 293 3.22 4.51 -19.69
C GLY A 293 4.39 5.19 -19.00
N GLY A 294 5.20 4.41 -18.29
CA GLY A 294 6.55 4.79 -17.93
C GLY A 294 7.51 4.52 -19.08
N HIS A 295 8.50 5.37 -19.28
CA HIS A 295 9.51 5.24 -20.34
C HIS A 295 10.46 4.03 -20.18
N PHE A 296 10.31 3.24 -19.10
CA PHE A 296 11.35 2.32 -18.61
C PHE A 296 10.89 0.86 -18.36
N THR A 297 9.65 0.47 -18.70
CA THR A 297 9.14 -0.88 -18.37
C THR A 297 9.08 -1.82 -19.58
N ASN A 298 9.44 -3.10 -19.40
CA ASN A 298 9.34 -4.19 -20.40
C ASN A 298 7.89 -4.64 -20.70
N GLY A 299 6.95 -3.70 -20.71
CA GLY A 299 5.52 -3.92 -20.90
C GLY A 299 4.65 -2.98 -20.06
N THR A 300 3.36 -2.93 -20.36
CA THR A 300 2.42 -2.08 -19.61
C THR A 300 1.68 -2.87 -18.54
N ALA A 301 1.72 -2.40 -17.29
CA ALA A 301 0.90 -2.95 -16.22
C ALA A 301 -0.59 -2.63 -16.44
N CYS A 302 -1.41 -3.67 -16.30
CA CYS A 302 -2.85 -3.59 -16.46
C CYS A 302 -3.54 -4.29 -15.28
N VAL A 303 -4.64 -3.72 -14.83
CA VAL A 303 -5.57 -4.36 -13.89
C VAL A 303 -6.69 -4.97 -14.70
N VAL A 304 -6.93 -6.25 -14.49
CA VAL A 304 -8.05 -6.98 -15.08
C VAL A 304 -9.17 -7.09 -14.07
N GLY A 305 -10.39 -6.82 -14.51
CA GLY A 305 -11.55 -6.79 -13.63
C GLY A 305 -12.86 -6.76 -14.39
N LYS A 306 -13.96 -6.59 -13.67
CA LYS A 306 -15.31 -6.49 -14.23
C LYS A 306 -15.94 -5.17 -13.83
N MET A 307 -16.63 -4.54 -14.77
CA MET A 307 -17.50 -3.40 -14.48
C MET A 307 -18.85 -3.92 -13.99
N LEU A 308 -19.29 -3.43 -12.83
CA LEU A 308 -20.65 -3.61 -12.34
C LEU A 308 -21.64 -2.69 -13.06
N PRO A 309 -22.96 -2.95 -12.98
CA PRO A 309 -23.98 -2.12 -13.61
C PRO A 309 -23.95 -0.64 -13.17
N ASP A 310 -23.52 -0.38 -11.94
CA ASP A 310 -23.36 0.95 -11.34
C ASP A 310 -22.08 1.69 -11.78
N GLN A 311 -21.31 1.11 -12.71
CA GLN A 311 -20.02 1.61 -13.18
C GLN A 311 -18.87 1.50 -12.16
N THR A 312 -19.00 0.67 -11.13
CA THR A 312 -17.90 0.33 -10.22
C THR A 312 -17.01 -0.76 -10.83
N PHE A 313 -15.69 -0.58 -10.82
CA PHE A 313 -14.73 -1.56 -11.30
C PHE A 313 -14.29 -2.50 -10.16
N LEU A 314 -14.59 -3.78 -10.30
CA LEU A 314 -14.11 -4.84 -9.39
C LEU A 314 -12.85 -5.48 -9.96
N LYS A 315 -11.73 -5.29 -9.28
CA LYS A 315 -10.46 -5.94 -9.62
C LYS A 315 -10.58 -7.47 -9.50
N THR A 316 -10.03 -8.17 -10.48
CA THR A 316 -9.82 -9.62 -10.46
C THR A 316 -8.35 -9.94 -10.23
N SER A 317 -7.45 -9.27 -10.96
CA SER A 317 -5.99 -9.45 -10.81
C SER A 317 -5.23 -8.41 -11.64
N VAL A 318 -3.93 -8.62 -11.88
CA VAL A 318 -3.05 -7.75 -12.67
C VAL A 318 -2.23 -8.56 -13.68
N PHE A 319 -1.79 -7.95 -14.78
CA PHE A 319 -0.80 -8.54 -15.69
C PHE A 319 -0.06 -7.46 -16.47
N LYS A 320 0.97 -7.84 -17.23
CA LYS A 320 1.67 -6.96 -18.16
C LYS A 320 1.34 -7.30 -19.62
N ILE A 321 1.07 -6.31 -20.45
CA ILE A 321 1.05 -6.46 -21.91
C ILE A 321 2.48 -6.30 -22.44
N ILE A 322 3.04 -7.34 -23.08
CA ILE A 322 4.47 -7.41 -23.43
C ILE A 322 4.75 -6.95 -24.86
N ASP A 323 3.87 -7.26 -25.82
CA ASP A 323 4.11 -6.96 -27.23
C ASP A 323 4.00 -5.47 -27.58
N TRP A 324 3.85 -4.62 -26.56
CA TRP A 324 3.51 -3.23 -26.74
C TRP A 324 4.73 -2.32 -26.71
N ARG A 325 5.19 -1.92 -27.91
CA ARG A 325 6.26 -0.93 -28.07
C ARG A 325 5.67 0.48 -28.12
N TRP A 326 5.89 1.25 -27.06
CA TRP A 326 5.46 2.64 -26.87
C TRP A 326 5.93 3.66 -27.93
N LYS A 327 6.78 3.27 -28.90
CA LYS A 327 7.40 4.16 -29.89
C LYS A 327 6.44 4.66 -30.99
N LEU A 328 5.13 4.44 -30.89
CA LEU A 328 4.14 4.92 -31.87
C LEU A 328 3.12 5.83 -31.17
N VAL A 329 2.88 7.00 -31.77
CA VAL A 329 1.98 8.05 -31.29
C VAL A 329 0.58 7.46 -31.00
N ARG A 330 0.07 7.72 -29.78
CA ARG A 330 -1.26 7.34 -29.23
C ARG A 330 -1.63 5.84 -29.34
N PRO A 331 -0.92 4.97 -28.60
CA PRO A 331 -1.12 3.53 -28.69
C PRO A 331 -2.52 3.07 -28.22
N TRP A 332 -3.03 3.64 -27.12
CA TRP A 332 -4.23 3.20 -26.40
C TRP A 332 -5.53 3.35 -27.19
N GLU A 333 -5.66 4.46 -27.93
CA GLU A 333 -6.81 4.74 -28.77
C GLU A 333 -7.01 3.63 -29.83
N SER A 334 -5.92 3.04 -30.33
CA SER A 334 -5.97 1.93 -31.29
C SER A 334 -6.53 0.63 -30.71
N MET A 335 -6.62 0.50 -29.38
CA MET A 335 -7.27 -0.61 -28.67
C MET A 335 -8.69 -0.26 -28.20
N GLY A 336 -9.22 0.90 -28.61
CA GLY A 336 -10.50 1.40 -28.11
C GLY A 336 -10.45 1.83 -26.65
N ALA A 337 -9.26 2.05 -26.09
CA ALA A 337 -9.13 2.57 -24.75
C ALA A 337 -9.61 4.03 -24.70
N LYS A 338 -10.31 4.39 -23.64
CA LYS A 338 -10.77 5.75 -23.35
C LYS A 338 -10.10 6.23 -22.07
N LYS A 339 -9.72 7.50 -22.02
CA LYS A 339 -9.29 8.11 -20.76
C LYS A 339 -10.52 8.47 -19.95
N LEU A 340 -10.68 7.85 -18.79
CA LEU A 340 -11.88 7.98 -17.95
C LEU A 340 -11.49 7.92 -16.47
N ARG A 341 -12.21 8.69 -15.65
CA ARG A 341 -12.24 8.47 -14.20
C ARG A 341 -13.13 7.27 -13.91
N THR A 342 -12.57 6.22 -13.33
CA THR A 342 -13.26 4.96 -13.04
C THR A 342 -13.33 4.75 -11.54
N THR A 343 -14.55 4.62 -10.99
CA THR A 343 -14.77 4.27 -9.59
C THR A 343 -14.28 2.85 -9.30
N LEU A 344 -13.54 2.68 -8.22
CA LEU A 344 -12.96 1.41 -7.78
C LEU A 344 -13.80 0.82 -6.66
N GLY A 345 -14.09 -0.48 -6.77
CA GLY A 345 -14.76 -1.27 -5.73
C GLY A 345 -13.81 -2.22 -5.01
#